data_AF-A0A6L9XSX0-F1
#
_entry.id   AF-A0A6L9XSX0-F1
#
_cell.length_a   1.000
_cell.length_b   1.000
_cell.length_c   1.000
_cell.angle_alpha   90.00
_cell.angle_beta   90.00
_cell.angle_gamma   90.00
#
_symmetry.space_group_name_H-M   'P 1'
#
loop_
_entity.id
_entity.type
_entity.pdbx_description
1 polymer ?
#
loop_
_entity_poly.entity_id
_entity_poly.type
_entity_poly.pdbx_seq_one_letter_code
_entity_poly.pdbx_strand_id
1 'polypeptide(L)'
;MITPRTPERDAEGGFTLVEMLIAVLLGLIVMGVIAGLFASAARTQTSVRTSTQAADLGQLIARSVSQGANNATALSVLTDSVTGAEMLRARVYSMSPTNDPTQGLASGVSCQAWYYSPATGGAIYVKTVTPAAAIPMPTGVPDNSWILIGNGLGVKVGASPSSAIFATPSGTRVDLKFDVTNGTNSPVHIETTTHIPNTTTVSAPCF
;
A
#
# COMPACT_ATOMS: atom_id res chain seq x y z
N MET A 1 -69.46 52.36 7.54
CA MET A 1 -69.69 51.14 8.35
C MET A 1 -68.31 50.60 8.73
N ILE A 2 -67.87 50.86 9.96
CA ILE A 2 -66.51 50.55 10.44
C ILE A 2 -66.66 49.42 11.45
N THR A 3 -66.15 48.24 11.12
CA THR A 3 -66.11 47.07 12.01
C THR A 3 -64.95 47.21 13.01
N PRO A 4 -65.21 47.11 14.32
CA PRO A 4 -64.15 47.17 15.33
C PRO A 4 -63.32 45.87 15.29
N ARG A 5 -61.99 46.00 15.21
CA ARG A 5 -61.06 44.89 15.45
C ARG A 5 -60.95 44.66 16.95
N THR A 6 -61.28 43.46 17.41
CA THR A 6 -60.95 43.00 18.76
C THR A 6 -59.43 42.81 18.87
N PRO A 7 -58.77 43.35 19.91
CA PRO A 7 -57.36 43.07 20.15
C PRO A 7 -57.24 41.59 20.59
N GLU A 8 -56.56 40.77 19.78
CA GLU A 8 -55.99 39.52 20.27
C GLU A 8 -54.95 39.90 21.33
N ARG A 9 -55.29 39.68 22.59
CA ARG A 9 -54.31 39.68 23.67
C ARG A 9 -53.49 38.41 23.49
N ASP A 10 -52.37 38.53 22.79
CA ASP A 10 -51.31 37.55 22.88
C ASP A 10 -50.96 37.43 24.36
N ALA A 11 -51.23 36.25 24.92
CA ALA A 11 -50.86 35.93 26.28
C ALA A 11 -49.33 35.84 26.32
N GLU A 12 -48.68 36.96 26.60
CA GLU A 12 -47.25 37.06 26.89
C GLU A 12 -46.98 36.37 28.24
N GLY A 13 -47.05 35.04 28.25
CA GLY A 13 -46.61 34.21 29.35
C GLY A 13 -45.09 34.23 29.40
N GLY A 14 -44.51 35.00 30.33
CA GLY A 14 -43.07 34.98 30.57
C GLY A 14 -42.59 33.57 30.91
N PHE A 15 -41.50 33.14 30.28
CA PHE A 15 -40.88 31.84 30.55
C PHE A 15 -40.54 31.70 32.04
N THR A 16 -40.98 30.61 32.65
CA THR A 16 -40.65 30.31 34.04
C THR A 16 -39.19 29.88 34.16
N LEU A 17 -38.53 30.18 35.28
CA LEU A 17 -37.11 29.82 35.49
C LEU A 17 -36.86 28.32 35.32
N VAL A 18 -37.83 27.49 35.71
CA VAL A 18 -37.79 26.02 35.53
C VAL A 18 -37.79 25.62 34.05
N GLU A 19 -38.53 26.34 33.20
CA GLU A 19 -38.62 26.05 31.77
C GLU A 19 -37.31 26.37 31.03
N MET A 20 -36.66 27.48 31.40
CA MET A 20 -35.31 27.80 30.89
C MET A 20 -34.26 26.77 31.34
N LEU A 21 -34.35 26.27 32.57
CA LEU A 21 -33.42 25.24 33.07
C LEU A 21 -33.61 23.91 32.32
N ILE A 22 -34.85 23.50 32.08
CA ILE A 22 -35.16 22.31 31.27
C ILE A 22 -34.67 22.50 29.84
N ALA A 23 -34.88 23.67 29.23
CA ALA A 23 -34.42 23.97 27.88
C ALA A 23 -32.89 23.88 27.75
N VAL A 24 -32.14 24.42 28.71
CA VAL A 24 -30.66 24.31 28.73
C VAL A 24 -30.21 22.86 28.90
N LEU A 25 -30.85 22.11 29.80
CA LEU A 25 -30.52 20.70 30.04
C LEU A 25 -30.78 19.84 28.78
N LEU A 26 -31.91 20.05 28.10
CA LEU A 26 -32.21 19.41 26.83
C LEU A 26 -31.23 19.83 25.72
N GLY A 27 -30.84 21.11 25.68
CA GLY A 27 -29.85 21.63 24.74
C GLY A 27 -28.48 20.97 24.90
N LEU A 28 -28.01 20.77 26.14
CA LEU A 28 -26.77 20.06 26.42
C LEU A 28 -26.82 18.59 25.99
N ILE A 29 -27.95 17.91 26.19
CA ILE A 29 -28.15 16.53 25.74
C ILE A 29 -28.05 16.46 24.21
N VAL A 30 -28.75 17.34 23.49
CA VAL A 30 -28.72 17.39 22.02
C VAL A 30 -27.30 17.68 21.51
N MET A 31 -26.62 18.67 22.09
CA MET A 31 -25.22 18.97 21.73
C MET A 31 -24.28 17.79 22.01
N GLY A 32 -24.48 17.07 23.10
CA GLY A 32 -23.72 15.85 23.42
C GLY A 32 -23.89 14.75 22.37
N VAL A 33 -25.13 14.52 21.91
CA VAL A 33 -25.42 13.56 20.83
C VAL A 33 -24.74 14.00 19.53
N ILE A 34 -24.86 15.27 19.15
CA ILE A 34 -24.22 15.81 17.93
C ILE A 34 -22.70 15.69 18.01
N ALA A 35 -22.09 16.03 19.15
CA ALA A 35 -20.65 15.90 19.37
C ALA A 35 -20.19 14.43 19.26
N GLY A 36 -20.97 13.50 19.81
CA GLY A 36 -20.71 12.06 19.69
C GLY A 36 -20.75 11.56 18.25
N LEU A 37 -21.74 12.00 17.46
CA LEU A 37 -21.86 11.67 16.04
C LEU A 37 -20.71 12.26 15.21
N PHE A 38 -20.28 13.49 15.53
CA PHE A 38 -19.15 14.10 14.82
C PHE A 38 -17.83 13.36 15.13
N ALA A 39 -17.62 12.98 16.39
CA ALA A 39 -16.44 12.22 16.80
C ALA A 39 -16.39 10.82 16.15
N SER A 40 -17.54 10.14 16.03
CA SER A 40 -17.60 8.84 15.34
C SER A 40 -17.36 8.99 13.84
N ALA A 41 -17.96 10.00 13.19
CA ALA A 41 -17.74 10.28 11.77
C ALA A 41 -16.26 10.56 11.45
N ALA A 42 -15.58 11.39 12.28
CA ALA A 42 -14.17 11.70 12.10
C ALA A 42 -13.26 10.47 12.22
N ARG A 43 -13.55 9.57 13.17
CA ARG A 43 -12.82 8.30 13.33
C ARG A 43 -13.02 7.38 12.12
N THR A 44 -14.26 7.23 11.66
CA THR A 44 -14.59 6.43 10.47
C THR A 44 -13.88 6.97 9.24
N GLN A 45 -13.88 8.29 9.01
CA GLN A 45 -13.19 8.90 7.88
C GLN A 45 -11.69 8.63 7.90
N THR A 46 -11.07 8.73 9.07
CA THR A 46 -9.63 8.43 9.23
C THR A 46 -9.35 6.96 8.92
N SER A 47 -10.17 6.05 9.44
CA SER A 47 -10.03 4.60 9.22
C SER A 47 -10.16 4.23 7.74
N VAL A 48 -11.21 4.72 7.07
CA VAL A 48 -11.43 4.49 5.64
C VAL A 48 -10.25 5.04 4.84
N ARG A 49 -9.81 6.28 5.12
CA ARG A 49 -8.69 6.90 4.40
C ARG A 49 -7.40 6.09 4.54
N THR A 50 -7.08 5.60 5.74
CA THR A 50 -5.87 4.79 5.95
C THR A 50 -5.96 3.43 5.23
N SER A 51 -7.13 2.79 5.24
CA SER A 51 -7.33 1.51 4.55
C SER A 51 -7.24 1.67 3.03
N THR A 52 -7.80 2.76 2.47
CA THR A 52 -7.66 3.08 1.04
C THR A 52 -6.20 3.29 0.67
N GLN A 53 -5.45 4.07 1.46
CA GLN A 53 -4.02 4.30 1.21
C GLN A 53 -3.20 2.99 1.27
N ALA A 54 -3.48 2.12 2.23
CA ALA A 54 -2.83 0.81 2.33
C ALA A 54 -3.13 -0.08 1.11
N ALA A 55 -4.39 -0.09 0.65
CA ALA A 55 -4.80 -0.82 -0.54
C ALA A 55 -4.15 -0.26 -1.82
N ASP A 56 -4.09 1.06 -1.97
CA ASP A 56 -3.45 1.71 -3.13
C ASP A 56 -1.95 1.38 -3.21
N LEU A 57 -1.24 1.43 -2.08
CA LEU A 57 0.17 1.02 -1.98
C LEU A 57 0.33 -0.47 -2.31
N GLY A 58 -0.50 -1.33 -1.74
CA GLY A 58 -0.47 -2.77 -2.01
C GLY A 58 -0.69 -3.10 -3.49
N GLN A 59 -1.66 -2.43 -4.12
CA GLN A 59 -1.90 -2.56 -5.56
C GLN A 59 -0.77 -1.99 -6.41
N LEU A 60 -0.13 -0.90 -5.98
CA LEU A 60 1.03 -0.34 -6.69
C LEU A 60 2.20 -1.34 -6.70
N ILE A 61 2.51 -1.95 -5.55
CA ILE A 61 3.54 -2.97 -5.42
C ILE A 61 3.19 -4.19 -6.27
N ALA A 62 1.97 -4.71 -6.15
CA ALA A 62 1.51 -5.86 -6.92
C ALA A 62 1.59 -5.61 -8.43
N ARG A 63 1.11 -4.45 -8.90
CA ARG A 63 1.22 -4.07 -10.32
C ARG A 63 2.67 -3.98 -10.79
N SER A 64 3.57 -3.38 -9.99
CA SER A 64 4.99 -3.28 -10.34
C SER A 64 5.61 -4.66 -10.53
N VAL A 65 5.41 -5.57 -9.57
CA VAL A 65 5.95 -6.93 -9.62
C VAL A 65 5.33 -7.72 -10.76
N SER A 66 3.99 -7.72 -10.91
CA SER A 66 3.30 -8.45 -11.98
C SER A 66 3.69 -7.96 -13.37
N GLN A 67 3.84 -6.64 -13.57
CA GLN A 67 4.22 -6.09 -14.86
C GLN A 67 5.67 -6.45 -15.22
N GLY A 68 6.57 -6.45 -14.24
CA GLY A 68 7.93 -6.92 -14.43
C GLY A 68 8.01 -8.44 -14.67
N ALA A 69 7.27 -9.24 -13.90
CA ALA A 69 7.20 -10.69 -14.06
C ALA A 69 6.62 -11.09 -15.43
N ASN A 70 5.52 -10.47 -15.88
CA ASN A 70 4.92 -10.77 -17.18
C ASN A 70 5.87 -10.52 -18.37
N ASN A 71 6.81 -9.59 -18.22
CA ASN A 71 7.84 -9.29 -19.23
C ASN A 71 9.17 -10.04 -18.97
N ALA A 72 9.22 -10.89 -17.96
CA ALA A 72 10.43 -11.59 -17.56
C ALA A 72 10.65 -12.87 -18.38
N THR A 73 11.90 -13.10 -18.76
CA THR A 73 12.36 -14.35 -19.38
C THR A 73 12.98 -15.32 -18.35
N ALA A 74 13.38 -14.80 -17.19
CA ALA A 74 13.95 -15.57 -16.09
C ALA A 74 13.74 -14.86 -14.75
N LEU A 75 13.60 -15.64 -13.67
CA LEU A 75 13.31 -15.16 -12.32
C LEU A 75 14.07 -15.96 -11.26
N SER A 76 14.55 -15.28 -10.22
CA SER A 76 15.17 -15.91 -9.04
C SER A 76 14.83 -15.09 -7.80
N VAL A 77 14.47 -15.78 -6.72
CA VAL A 77 14.32 -15.18 -5.40
C VAL A 77 15.58 -15.47 -4.59
N LEU A 78 16.12 -14.42 -3.98
CA LEU A 78 17.16 -14.48 -2.96
C LEU A 78 16.53 -14.13 -1.62
N THR A 79 16.89 -14.86 -0.58
CA THR A 79 16.44 -14.59 0.78
C THR A 79 17.65 -14.52 1.69
N ASP A 80 17.67 -13.51 2.57
CA ASP A 80 18.65 -13.40 3.65
C ASP A 80 17.97 -13.89 4.93
N SER A 81 18.38 -15.07 5.40
CA SER A 81 17.82 -15.69 6.60
C SER A 81 18.21 -14.98 7.90
N VAL A 82 19.25 -14.14 7.88
CA VAL A 82 19.72 -13.37 9.05
C VAL A 82 18.87 -12.12 9.23
N THR A 83 18.67 -11.37 8.15
CA THR A 83 17.90 -10.11 8.22
C THR A 83 16.41 -10.32 7.96
N GLY A 84 16.01 -11.41 7.31
CA GLY A 84 14.66 -11.63 6.80
C GLY A 84 14.35 -10.83 5.53
N ALA A 85 15.36 -10.20 4.93
CA ALA A 85 15.22 -9.49 3.67
C ALA A 85 15.06 -10.46 2.50
N GLU A 86 14.35 -10.02 1.46
CA GLU A 86 14.06 -10.85 0.30
C GLU A 86 14.24 -10.03 -0.97
N MET A 87 14.72 -10.65 -2.04
CA MET A 87 14.91 -9.99 -3.32
C MET A 87 14.43 -10.88 -4.46
N LEU A 88 13.46 -10.39 -5.22
CA LEU A 88 13.06 -10.97 -6.49
C LEU A 88 13.90 -10.33 -7.60
N ARG A 89 14.67 -11.13 -8.34
CA ARG A 89 15.39 -10.69 -9.54
C ARG A 89 14.69 -11.21 -10.78
N ALA A 90 14.58 -10.36 -11.80
CA ALA A 90 14.01 -10.66 -13.09
C ALA A 90 14.94 -10.20 -14.22
N ARG A 91 15.09 -11.06 -15.23
CA ARG A 91 15.59 -10.64 -16.54
C ARG A 91 14.37 -10.29 -17.39
N VAL A 92 14.22 -9.04 -17.77
CA VAL A 92 13.06 -8.56 -18.54
C VAL A 92 13.48 -8.12 -19.93
N TYR A 93 12.60 -8.34 -20.91
CA TYR A 93 12.81 -7.80 -22.25
C TYR A 93 12.72 -6.28 -22.19
N SER A 94 13.71 -5.59 -22.75
CA SER A 94 13.74 -4.13 -22.79
C SER A 94 14.00 -3.68 -24.21
N MET A 95 13.10 -2.85 -24.75
CA MET A 95 13.38 -2.13 -25.99
C MET A 95 14.37 -1.01 -25.65
N SER A 96 15.66 -1.34 -25.52
CA SER A 96 16.66 -0.30 -25.30
C SER A 96 16.68 0.62 -26.52
N PRO A 97 16.53 1.95 -26.35
CA PRO A 97 16.62 2.90 -27.46
C PRO A 97 18.06 3.08 -27.96
N THR A 98 19.05 2.60 -27.19
CA THR A 98 20.44 2.63 -27.62
C THR A 98 20.70 1.47 -28.56
N ASN A 99 20.72 1.76 -29.86
CA ASN A 99 21.35 0.93 -30.90
C ASN A 99 22.87 0.84 -30.69
N ASP A 100 23.32 0.62 -29.46
CA ASP A 100 24.73 0.57 -29.09
C ASP A 100 25.28 -0.80 -29.51
N PRO A 101 26.10 -0.86 -30.57
CA PRO A 101 26.61 -2.11 -31.12
C PRO A 101 27.63 -2.79 -30.19
N THR A 102 28.07 -2.13 -29.11
CA THR A 102 28.96 -2.74 -28.10
C THR A 102 28.23 -3.64 -27.11
N GLN A 103 26.89 -3.61 -27.08
CA GLN A 103 26.04 -4.39 -26.17
C GLN A 103 25.90 -5.87 -26.55
N GLY A 104 26.33 -6.29 -27.74
CA GLY A 104 26.21 -7.68 -28.20
C GLY A 104 24.79 -8.27 -28.02
N LEU A 105 24.71 -9.53 -27.55
CA LEU A 105 23.45 -10.26 -27.26
C LEU A 105 22.60 -9.65 -26.11
N ALA A 106 23.06 -8.57 -25.44
CA ALA A 106 22.33 -7.87 -24.39
C ALA A 106 21.48 -6.69 -24.92
N SER A 107 21.59 -6.37 -26.21
CA SER A 107 20.70 -5.41 -26.89
C SER A 107 19.28 -5.95 -26.95
N GLY A 108 18.44 -5.57 -25.99
CA GLY A 108 17.06 -6.07 -25.89
C GLY A 108 16.66 -6.56 -24.49
N VAL A 109 17.56 -6.49 -23.50
CA VAL A 109 17.35 -7.05 -22.17
C VAL A 109 17.73 -6.03 -21.10
N SER A 110 16.98 -6.01 -20.01
CA SER A 110 17.35 -5.32 -18.78
C SER A 110 17.19 -6.23 -17.57
N CYS A 111 17.89 -5.94 -16.49
CA CYS A 111 17.70 -6.64 -15.22
C CYS A 111 16.87 -5.75 -14.31
N GLN A 112 15.83 -6.32 -13.71
CA GLN A 112 14.99 -5.64 -12.73
C GLN A 112 15.02 -6.45 -11.42
N ALA A 113 15.03 -5.76 -10.28
CA ALA A 113 14.96 -6.39 -8.98
C ALA A 113 13.98 -5.64 -8.08
N TRP A 114 13.24 -6.41 -7.27
CA TRP A 114 12.44 -5.90 -6.16
C TRP A 114 13.07 -6.40 -4.87
N TYR A 115 13.38 -5.49 -3.97
CA TYR A 115 13.99 -5.79 -2.69
C TYR A 115 13.05 -5.41 -1.56
N TYR A 116 12.73 -6.38 -0.72
CA TYR A 116 12.04 -6.18 0.53
C TYR A 116 13.06 -6.05 1.67
N SER A 117 12.99 -4.91 2.37
CA SER A 117 13.68 -4.71 3.63
C SER A 117 12.68 -4.80 4.78
N PRO A 118 12.87 -5.71 5.75
CA PRO A 118 12.04 -5.75 6.96
C PRO A 118 12.39 -4.62 7.94
N ALA A 119 13.47 -3.87 7.69
CA ALA A 119 13.84 -2.72 8.51
C ALA A 119 12.74 -1.64 8.50
N THR A 120 12.68 -0.84 9.56
CA THR A 120 11.79 0.34 9.65
C THR A 120 10.32 0.08 9.34
N GLY A 121 9.80 -1.11 9.67
CA GLY A 121 8.39 -1.45 9.45
C GLY A 121 8.06 -1.90 8.03
N GLY A 122 9.05 -2.43 7.30
CA GLY A 122 8.88 -3.07 6.00
C GLY A 122 8.79 -2.09 4.83
N ALA A 123 9.70 -2.23 3.87
CA ALA A 123 9.74 -1.42 2.65
C ALA A 123 10.10 -2.27 1.43
N ILE A 124 9.49 -1.95 0.28
CA ILE A 124 9.80 -2.55 -1.02
C ILE A 124 10.41 -1.49 -1.93
N TYR A 125 11.55 -1.84 -2.48
CA TYR A 125 12.30 -1.04 -3.44
C TYR A 125 12.36 -1.75 -4.78
N VAL A 126 12.51 -0.98 -5.86
CA VAL A 126 12.78 -1.51 -7.20
C VAL A 126 14.04 -0.89 -7.76
N LYS A 127 14.78 -1.68 -8.52
CA LYS A 127 15.92 -1.22 -9.31
C LYS A 127 15.89 -1.87 -10.68
N THR A 128 16.19 -1.07 -11.69
CA THR A 128 16.34 -1.52 -13.07
C THR A 128 17.71 -1.10 -13.58
N VAL A 129 18.42 -2.02 -14.25
CA VAL A 129 19.76 -1.78 -14.78
C VAL A 129 19.78 -2.08 -16.27
N THR A 130 20.17 -1.06 -17.03
CA THR A 130 20.45 -1.09 -18.48
C THR A 130 21.79 -0.42 -18.72
N PRO A 131 22.77 -1.09 -19.36
CA PRO A 131 22.74 -2.45 -19.89
C PRO A 131 22.49 -3.54 -18.86
N ALA A 132 22.00 -4.71 -19.29
CA ALA A 132 21.72 -5.82 -18.38
C ALA A 132 22.98 -6.22 -17.58
N ALA A 133 22.90 -6.13 -16.25
CA ALA A 133 23.93 -6.56 -15.32
C ALA A 133 23.29 -7.06 -14.02
N ALA A 134 23.96 -7.99 -13.33
CA ALA A 134 23.47 -8.55 -12.08
C ALA A 134 23.27 -7.45 -11.02
N ILE A 135 22.14 -7.52 -10.31
CA ILE A 135 21.83 -6.60 -9.21
C ILE A 135 22.12 -7.34 -7.90
N PRO A 136 23.12 -6.91 -7.11
CA PRO A 136 23.42 -7.52 -5.82
C PRO A 136 22.35 -7.14 -4.80
N MET A 137 22.14 -8.04 -3.82
CA MET A 137 21.25 -7.79 -2.70
C MET A 137 21.82 -6.67 -1.81
N PRO A 138 21.05 -5.61 -1.50
CA PRO A 138 21.49 -4.58 -0.57
C PRO A 138 21.72 -5.14 0.83
N THR A 139 22.72 -4.61 1.54
CA THR A 139 22.94 -4.87 2.97
C THR A 139 22.23 -3.80 3.80
N GLY A 140 20.96 -4.05 4.13
CA GLY A 140 20.14 -3.13 4.91
C GLY A 140 19.31 -2.17 4.04
N VAL A 141 19.40 -0.86 4.29
CA VAL A 141 18.65 0.15 3.52
C VAL A 141 19.38 0.40 2.19
N PRO A 142 18.70 0.29 1.04
CA PRO A 142 19.33 0.49 -0.26
C PRO A 142 19.79 1.94 -0.48
N ASP A 143 20.78 2.11 -1.38
CA ASP A 143 21.23 3.43 -1.82
C ASP A 143 20.21 4.15 -2.72
N ASN A 144 20.55 5.35 -3.20
CA ASN A 144 19.70 6.18 -4.05
C ASN A 144 19.45 5.61 -5.47
N SER A 145 20.11 4.52 -5.87
CA SER A 145 19.84 3.86 -7.15
C SER A 145 18.61 2.95 -7.10
N TRP A 146 18.06 2.74 -5.91
CA TRP A 146 16.83 2.02 -5.67
C TRP A 146 15.66 2.99 -5.45
N ILE A 147 14.55 2.72 -6.12
CA ILE A 147 13.33 3.51 -6.01
C ILE A 147 12.43 2.85 -4.98
N LEU A 148 12.06 3.57 -3.93
CA LEU A 148 11.06 3.13 -2.95
C LEU A 148 9.67 3.11 -3.61
N ILE A 149 9.01 1.93 -3.65
CA ILE A 149 7.64 1.80 -4.16
C ILE A 149 6.63 1.88 -3.02
N GLY A 150 6.96 1.30 -1.88
CA GLY A 150 6.05 1.26 -0.73
C GLY A 150 6.77 0.98 0.57
N ASN A 151 6.21 1.48 1.66
CA ASN A 151 6.65 1.26 3.03
C ASN A 151 5.43 0.96 3.93
N GLY A 152 5.67 0.62 5.19
CA GLY A 152 4.60 0.23 6.11
C GLY A 152 4.06 -1.17 5.81
N LEU A 153 4.88 -2.02 5.20
CA LEU A 153 4.58 -3.43 5.04
C LEU A 153 4.77 -4.07 6.42
N GLY A 154 3.66 -4.27 7.14
CA GLY A 154 3.69 -4.74 8.52
C GLY A 154 4.62 -5.95 8.69
N VAL A 155 5.16 -6.13 9.90
CA VAL A 155 5.93 -7.33 10.26
C VAL A 155 5.10 -8.53 9.84
N LYS A 156 5.65 -9.35 8.93
CA LYS A 156 5.01 -10.48 8.24
C LYS A 156 3.77 -11.00 8.96
N VAL A 157 2.64 -10.99 8.25
CA VAL A 157 1.33 -11.54 8.65
C VAL A 157 1.49 -12.70 9.64
N GLY A 158 1.13 -12.44 10.90
CA GLY A 158 1.01 -13.39 12.00
C GLY A 158 2.04 -14.52 12.08
N ALA A 159 3.07 -14.37 12.92
CA ALA A 159 3.76 -15.44 13.66
C ALA A 159 4.02 -16.81 12.97
N SER A 160 4.10 -16.86 11.64
CA SER A 160 4.45 -18.06 10.90
C SER A 160 5.71 -17.76 10.08
N PRO A 161 6.84 -18.43 10.37
CA PRO A 161 8.13 -18.17 9.75
C PRO A 161 8.22 -18.59 8.26
N SER A 162 7.10 -18.72 7.55
CA SER A 162 7.04 -19.23 6.17
C SER A 162 6.25 -18.36 5.18
N SER A 163 5.90 -17.11 5.50
CA SER A 163 5.35 -16.17 4.53
C SER A 163 6.49 -15.42 3.83
N ALA A 164 7.13 -16.04 2.85
CA ALA A 164 7.98 -15.30 1.94
C ALA A 164 7.12 -14.25 1.21
N ILE A 165 7.59 -13.01 1.14
CA ILE A 165 6.92 -11.96 0.37
C ILE A 165 7.02 -12.30 -1.10
N PHE A 166 8.18 -12.77 -1.53
CA PHE A 166 8.39 -13.30 -2.87
C PHE A 166 8.58 -14.80 -2.79
N ALA A 167 7.71 -15.56 -3.46
CA ALA A 167 7.90 -16.99 -3.65
C ALA A 167 7.87 -17.35 -5.13
N THR A 168 8.78 -18.21 -5.56
CA THR A 168 8.78 -18.79 -6.90
C THR A 168 8.67 -20.30 -6.80
N PRO A 169 7.48 -20.86 -6.47
CA PRO A 169 7.32 -22.29 -6.19
C PRO A 169 7.59 -23.16 -7.41
N SER A 170 7.28 -22.66 -8.59
CA SER A 170 7.79 -23.14 -9.86
C SER A 170 8.55 -21.97 -10.49
N GLY A 171 9.70 -22.21 -11.13
CA GLY A 171 10.50 -21.15 -11.75
C GLY A 171 9.79 -20.27 -12.79
N THR A 172 8.54 -20.61 -13.10
CA THR A 172 7.62 -19.93 -14.02
C THR A 172 6.48 -19.17 -13.32
N ARG A 173 6.42 -19.16 -11.99
CA ARG A 173 5.36 -18.55 -11.17
C ARG A 173 5.99 -17.67 -10.12
N VAL A 174 5.44 -16.47 -9.92
CA VAL A 174 5.73 -15.59 -8.78
C VAL A 174 4.47 -15.48 -7.96
N ASP A 175 4.58 -15.87 -6.70
CA ASP A 175 3.59 -15.56 -5.67
C ASP A 175 4.10 -14.37 -4.86
N LEU A 176 3.22 -13.41 -4.68
CA LEU A 176 3.45 -12.20 -3.91
C LEU A 176 2.43 -12.16 -2.79
N LYS A 177 2.90 -12.19 -1.54
CA LYS A 177 2.05 -12.25 -0.34
C LYS A 177 2.56 -11.31 0.74
N PHE A 178 1.78 -10.30 1.08
CA PHE A 178 2.14 -9.36 2.14
C PHE A 178 0.92 -8.64 2.72
N ASP A 179 1.09 -8.06 3.90
CA ASP A 179 0.14 -7.15 4.50
C ASP A 179 0.68 -5.72 4.46
N VAL A 180 -0.18 -4.77 4.14
CA VAL A 180 0.13 -3.34 4.27
C VAL A 180 -0.61 -2.79 5.48
N THR A 181 0.14 -2.20 6.40
CA THR A 181 -0.40 -1.56 7.59
C THR A 181 -0.16 -0.06 7.49
N ASN A 182 -1.23 0.73 7.51
CA ASN A 182 -1.14 2.18 7.58
C ASN A 182 -1.88 2.68 8.82
N GLY A 183 -1.11 3.07 9.85
CA GLY A 183 -1.65 3.49 11.14
C GLY A 183 -2.06 2.32 12.04
N THR A 184 -3.10 2.53 12.87
CA THR A 184 -3.57 1.55 13.88
C THR A 184 -4.74 0.69 13.39
N ASN A 185 -5.12 0.79 12.12
CA ASN A 185 -6.25 0.04 11.55
C ASN A 185 -5.81 -1.37 11.11
N SER A 186 -6.79 -2.26 10.89
CA SER A 186 -6.54 -3.63 10.42
C SER A 186 -5.70 -3.63 9.13
N PRO A 187 -4.67 -4.50 9.03
CA PRO A 187 -3.84 -4.59 7.83
C PRO A 187 -4.66 -4.98 6.59
N VAL A 188 -4.24 -4.50 5.43
CA VAL A 188 -4.80 -4.90 4.12
C VAL A 188 -3.96 -6.04 3.56
N HIS A 189 -4.57 -7.21 3.39
CA HIS A 189 -3.92 -8.39 2.82
C HIS A 189 -3.86 -8.32 1.30
N ILE A 190 -2.66 -8.51 0.73
CA ILE A 190 -2.42 -8.62 -0.70
C ILE A 190 -1.83 -9.98 -1.00
N GLU A 191 -2.54 -10.75 -1.81
CA GLU A 191 -2.08 -12.03 -2.36
C GLU A 191 -2.33 -12.03 -3.86
N THR A 192 -1.25 -12.18 -4.63
CA THR A 192 -1.34 -12.25 -6.08
C THR A 192 -0.35 -13.27 -6.63
N THR A 193 -0.74 -13.89 -7.73
CA THR A 193 0.07 -14.87 -8.45
C THR A 193 0.20 -14.40 -9.89
N THR A 194 1.42 -14.44 -10.42
CA THR A 194 1.72 -14.12 -11.81
C THR A 194 2.56 -15.23 -12.43
N HIS A 195 2.33 -15.53 -13.70
CA HIS A 195 3.08 -16.53 -14.45
C HIS A 195 3.95 -15.85 -15.51
N ILE A 196 5.16 -16.38 -15.71
CA ILE A 196 6.04 -15.91 -16.77
C ILE A 196 5.92 -16.79 -18.01
N PRO A 197 6.06 -16.21 -19.21
CA PRO A 197 5.89 -16.96 -20.46
C PRO A 197 7.05 -17.92 -20.80
N ASN A 198 8.19 -17.85 -20.10
CA ASN A 198 9.41 -18.58 -20.45
C ASN A 198 10.00 -19.37 -19.26
N THR A 199 10.77 -20.44 -19.53
CA THR A 199 11.11 -21.52 -18.59
C THR A 199 12.53 -21.49 -18.02
N THR A 200 13.40 -20.56 -18.45
CA THR A 200 14.77 -20.49 -17.92
C THR A 200 14.78 -19.82 -16.55
N THR A 201 15.23 -20.52 -15.51
CA THR A 201 15.23 -20.03 -14.13
C THR A 201 16.36 -19.05 -13.84
N VAL A 202 17.49 -19.20 -14.53
CA VAL A 202 18.65 -18.31 -14.40
C VAL A 202 19.28 -18.12 -15.77
N SER A 203 19.67 -16.88 -16.10
CA SER A 203 20.39 -16.59 -17.33
C SER A 203 21.28 -15.35 -17.21
N ALA A 204 22.53 -15.46 -17.66
CA ALA A 204 23.42 -14.32 -17.74
C ALA A 204 22.77 -13.18 -18.56
N PRO A 205 22.99 -11.90 -18.20
CA PRO A 205 23.88 -11.41 -17.14
C PRO A 205 23.18 -11.07 -15.81
N CYS A 206 21.89 -11.37 -15.64
CA CYS A 206 21.10 -10.87 -14.49
C CYS A 206 21.22 -11.71 -13.21
N PHE A 207 21.72 -12.94 -13.30
CA PHE A 207 21.74 -13.91 -12.21
C PHE A 207 23.14 -14.29 -11.79
#